data_AF-A0A1I8CZ74-F1
#
_entry.id   AF-A0A1I8CZ74-F1
#
_cell.length_a   1.000
_cell.length_b   1.000
_cell.length_c   1.000
_cell.angle_alpha   90.00
_cell.angle_beta   90.00
_cell.angle_gamma   90.00
#
_symmetry.space_group_name_H-M   'P 1'
#
loop_
_entity.id
_entity.type
_entity.pdbx_description
1 polymer ?
#
loop_
_entity_poly.entity_id
_entity_poly.type
_entity_poly.pdbx_seq_one_letter_code
_entity_poly.pdbx_strand_id
1 'polypeptide(L)'
;MAAVHYSGHEITQVLTNLTNSLELMDRVVYKGNNSFRHAKFFNAFKQIHRQLWKHILRNNLQCLVIQTLKQIPMSEGEDIHPKSILQLNKGLIQINLTLNYIARIKKGAMVRFVKETSALLDIGHHIAFCQVSLGVLGEVNGEINKLIPFLNLYKDTINKSLLVN
;
A
#
# COMPACT_ATOMS: atom_id res chain seq x y z
N MET A 1 23.85 10.43 18.04
CA MET A 1 22.55 10.78 17.42
C MET A 1 21.57 9.68 17.78
N ALA A 2 20.33 10.03 18.12
CA ALA A 2 19.34 9.11 18.69
C ALA A 2 19.08 7.91 17.77
N ALA A 3 19.24 6.70 18.31
CA ALA A 3 18.76 5.48 17.69
C ALA A 3 17.28 5.68 17.35
N VAL A 4 16.96 5.65 16.06
CA VAL A 4 15.58 5.67 15.59
C VAL A 4 14.93 4.42 16.16
N HIS A 5 14.20 4.57 17.27
CA HIS A 5 13.25 3.56 17.72
C HIS A 5 12.21 3.47 16.61
N TYR A 6 12.45 2.58 15.64
CA TYR A 6 11.47 2.25 14.62
C TYR A 6 10.27 1.64 15.35
N SER A 7 9.25 2.45 15.63
CA SER A 7 8.00 1.95 16.17
C SER A 7 7.33 1.18 15.05
N GLY A 8 7.73 -0.09 14.86
CA GLY A 8 7.07 -1.03 13.95
C GLY A 8 5.56 -1.09 14.20
N HIS A 9 5.11 -0.62 15.36
CA HIS A 9 3.73 -0.39 15.72
C HIS A 9 2.97 0.58 14.78
N GLU A 10 3.58 1.67 14.32
CA GLU A 10 2.90 2.67 13.47
C GLU A 10 2.61 2.14 12.06
N ILE A 11 3.62 1.52 11.42
CA ILE A 11 3.38 0.86 10.13
C ILE A 11 2.40 -0.31 10.27
N THR A 12 2.46 -1.04 11.40
CA THR A 12 1.50 -2.11 11.69
C THR A 12 0.08 -1.54 11.71
N GLN A 13 -0.16 -0.44 12.42
CA GLN A 13 -1.47 0.19 12.49
C GLN A 13 -1.96 0.64 11.12
N VAL A 14 -1.10 1.29 10.31
CA VAL A 14 -1.46 1.72 8.96
C VAL A 14 -1.83 0.53 8.06
N LEU A 15 -1.06 -0.57 8.14
CA LEU A 15 -1.35 -1.77 7.36
C LEU A 15 -2.61 -2.49 7.85
N THR A 16 -2.88 -2.51 9.15
CA THR A 16 -4.14 -3.01 9.70
C THR A 16 -5.33 -2.19 9.20
N ASN A 17 -5.25 -0.86 9.25
CA ASN A 17 -6.31 0.01 8.75
C ASN A 17 -6.54 -0.18 7.25
N LEU A 18 -5.45 -0.24 6.46
CA LEU A 18 -5.54 -0.51 5.02
C LEU A 18 -6.18 -1.88 4.75
N THR A 19 -5.87 -2.89 5.55
CA THR A 19 -6.51 -4.22 5.46
C THR A 19 -8.02 -4.11 5.68
N ASN A 20 -8.44 -3.44 6.74
CA ASN A 20 -9.85 -3.23 7.05
C ASN A 20 -10.57 -2.49 5.90
N SER A 21 -9.98 -1.43 5.34
CA SER A 21 -10.56 -0.72 4.21
C SER A 21 -10.62 -1.58 2.93
N LEU A 22 -9.64 -2.47 2.72
CA LEU A 22 -9.68 -3.43 1.61
C LEU A 22 -10.75 -4.51 1.81
N GLU A 23 -11.01 -4.95 3.04
CA GLU A 23 -12.15 -5.84 3.33
C GLU A 23 -13.50 -5.16 3.07
N LEU A 24 -13.64 -3.87 3.40
CA LEU A 24 -14.81 -3.09 3.03
C LEU A 24 -14.96 -3.02 1.50
N MET A 25 -13.84 -2.84 0.80
CA MET A 25 -13.79 -2.85 -0.65
C MET A 25 -14.24 -4.19 -1.24
N ASP A 26 -13.82 -5.30 -0.65
CA ASP A 26 -14.22 -6.65 -1.06
C ASP A 26 -15.73 -6.87 -0.89
N ARG A 27 -16.33 -6.38 0.19
CA ARG A 27 -17.80 -6.42 0.39
C ARG A 27 -18.55 -5.64 -0.69
N VAL A 28 -18.05 -4.47 -1.08
CA VAL A 28 -18.62 -3.69 -2.19
C VAL A 28 -18.48 -4.43 -3.52
N VAL A 29 -17.33 -5.06 -3.76
CA VAL A 29 -17.11 -5.90 -4.94
C VAL A 29 -18.09 -7.07 -4.95
N TYR A 30 -18.23 -7.80 -3.85
CA TYR A 30 -19.16 -8.93 -3.76
C TYR A 30 -20.60 -8.51 -4.07
N LYS A 31 -21.10 -7.45 -3.42
CA LYS A 31 -22.47 -6.96 -3.62
C LYS A 31 -22.69 -6.38 -5.03
N GLY A 32 -21.69 -5.72 -5.60
CA GLY A 32 -21.78 -5.10 -6.93
C GLY A 32 -21.56 -6.04 -8.11
N ASN A 33 -21.09 -7.28 -7.88
CA ASN A 33 -20.56 -8.12 -8.96
C ASN A 33 -21.59 -8.60 -9.99
N ASN A 34 -22.86 -8.68 -9.59
CA ASN A 34 -23.94 -9.05 -10.52
C ASN A 34 -24.50 -7.82 -11.23
N SER A 35 -24.68 -6.71 -10.52
CA SER A 35 -25.30 -5.49 -11.06
C SER A 35 -24.36 -4.66 -11.94
N PHE A 36 -23.05 -4.67 -11.64
CA PHE A 36 -22.08 -3.77 -12.28
C PHE A 36 -20.93 -4.51 -12.97
N ARG A 37 -21.08 -5.80 -13.26
CA ARG A 37 -20.03 -6.67 -13.79
C ARG A 37 -19.26 -6.07 -14.97
N HIS A 38 -19.99 -5.44 -15.88
CA HIS A 38 -19.48 -4.86 -17.12
C HIS A 38 -19.29 -3.34 -17.04
N ALA A 39 -19.63 -2.71 -15.91
CA ALA A 39 -19.48 -1.28 -15.74
C ALA A 39 -17.99 -0.89 -15.62
N LYS A 40 -17.58 0.15 -16.36
CA LYS A 40 -16.19 0.62 -16.40
C LYS A 40 -15.67 1.05 -15.04
N PHE A 41 -16.44 1.84 -14.30
CA PHE A 41 -16.08 2.27 -12.95
C PHE A 41 -15.83 1.05 -12.04
N PHE A 42 -16.71 0.05 -12.08
CA PHE A 42 -16.62 -1.12 -11.23
C PHE A 42 -15.45 -2.04 -11.61
N ASN A 43 -15.10 -2.10 -12.89
CA ASN A 43 -13.87 -2.78 -13.33
C ASN A 43 -12.61 -2.09 -12.81
N ALA A 44 -12.57 -0.75 -12.80
CA ALA A 44 -11.49 0.00 -12.19
C ALA A 44 -11.43 -0.24 -10.66
N PHE A 45 -12.58 -0.26 -9.98
CA PHE A 45 -12.68 -0.57 -8.56
C PHE A 45 -12.11 -1.97 -8.23
N LYS A 46 -12.55 -3.01 -8.94
CA LYS A 46 -12.00 -4.38 -8.81
C LYS A 46 -10.51 -4.45 -9.12
N GLN A 47 -10.01 -3.64 -10.05
CA GLN A 47 -8.59 -3.60 -10.38
C GLN A 47 -7.77 -3.02 -9.22
N ILE A 48 -8.22 -1.92 -8.61
CA ILE A 48 -7.57 -1.33 -7.43
C ILE A 48 -7.52 -2.36 -6.30
N HIS A 49 -8.65 -2.98 -5.96
CA HIS A 49 -8.74 -4.01 -4.90
C HIS A 49 -7.71 -5.12 -5.12
N ARG A 50 -7.75 -5.77 -6.30
CA ARG A 50 -6.85 -6.90 -6.63
C ARG A 50 -5.37 -6.53 -6.56
N GLN A 51 -5.01 -5.34 -7.05
CA GLN A 51 -3.62 -4.91 -7.08
C GLN A 51 -3.10 -4.60 -5.67
N LEU A 52 -3.88 -3.91 -4.85
CA LEU A 52 -3.49 -3.62 -3.46
C LEU A 52 -3.42 -4.89 -2.62
N TRP A 53 -4.42 -5.78 -2.74
CA TRP A 53 -4.42 -7.06 -2.03
C TRP A 53 -3.20 -7.93 -2.39
N LYS A 54 -2.89 -8.06 -3.69
CA LYS A 54 -1.77 -8.86 -4.18
C LYS A 54 -0.42 -8.28 -3.71
N HIS A 55 -0.24 -6.98 -3.83
CA HIS A 55 1.10 -6.38 -3.70
C HIS A 55 1.43 -5.91 -2.28
N ILE A 56 0.43 -5.62 -1.45
CA ILE A 56 0.63 -5.12 -0.08
C ILE A 56 0.33 -6.21 0.95
N LEU A 57 -0.84 -6.85 0.87
CA LEU A 57 -1.26 -7.82 1.90
C LEU A 57 -0.67 -9.21 1.69
N ARG A 58 -0.81 -9.78 0.48
CA ARG A 58 -0.33 -11.15 0.20
C ARG A 58 1.19 -11.29 0.30
N ASN A 59 1.93 -10.20 0.04
CA ASN A 59 3.39 -10.18 0.17
C ASN A 59 3.87 -10.02 1.62
N ASN A 60 2.95 -9.96 2.59
CA ASN A 60 3.26 -9.78 4.01
C ASN A 60 4.27 -8.67 4.27
N LEU A 61 4.02 -7.50 3.65
CA LEU A 61 4.94 -6.36 3.62
C LEU A 61 5.40 -5.95 5.02
N GLN A 62 4.50 -6.03 6.01
CA GLN A 62 4.81 -5.76 7.41
C GLN A 62 5.94 -6.63 7.94
N CYS A 63 5.80 -7.96 7.84
CA CYS A 63 6.80 -8.90 8.31
C CYS A 63 8.13 -8.70 7.58
N LEU A 64 8.08 -8.47 6.26
CA LEU A 64 9.27 -8.24 5.46
C LEU A 64 10.01 -6.98 5.90
N VAL A 65 9.31 -5.84 6.05
CA VAL A 65 9.92 -4.59 6.51
C VAL A 65 10.54 -4.75 7.90
N ILE A 66 9.84 -5.37 8.85
CA ILE A 66 10.35 -5.58 10.20
C ILE A 66 11.59 -6.48 10.18
N GLN A 67 11.56 -7.58 9.42
CA GLN A 67 12.71 -8.49 9.31
C GLN A 67 13.92 -7.81 8.68
N THR A 68 13.69 -6.99 7.65
CA THR A 68 14.74 -6.21 6.98
C THR A 68 15.37 -5.20 7.92
N LEU A 69 14.58 -4.45 8.69
CA LEU A 69 15.11 -3.44 9.63
C LEU A 69 15.92 -4.07 10.76
N LYS A 70 15.55 -5.28 11.21
CA LYS A 70 16.33 -6.06 12.20
C LYS A 70 17.72 -6.45 11.72
N GLN A 71 18.01 -6.35 10.42
CA GLN A 71 19.35 -6.64 9.89
C GLN A 71 20.31 -5.45 10.01
N ILE A 72 19.80 -4.28 10.43
CA ILE A 72 20.62 -3.08 10.60
C ILE A 72 21.29 -3.15 11.99
N PRO A 73 22.63 -3.04 12.08
CA PRO A 73 23.33 -3.05 13.36
C PRO A 73 22.89 -1.87 14.25
N MET A 74 22.91 -2.09 15.56
CA MET A 74 22.46 -1.06 16.52
C MET A 74 23.53 0.00 16.79
N SER A 75 24.81 -0.31 16.53
CA SER A 75 25.94 0.59 16.72
C SER A 75 26.58 0.99 15.39
N GLU A 76 26.94 2.27 15.28
CA GLU A 76 27.73 2.79 14.18
C GLU A 76 29.12 2.12 14.18
N GLY A 77 29.55 1.58 13.03
CA GLY A 77 30.86 0.95 12.86
C GLY A 77 30.91 -0.58 13.04
N GLU A 78 29.78 -1.25 13.28
CA GLU A 78 29.71 -2.71 13.17
C GLU A 78 29.58 -3.15 11.70
N ASP A 79 30.49 -4.02 11.26
CA ASP A 79 30.43 -4.64 9.92
C ASP A 79 29.13 -5.44 9.74
N ILE A 80 28.38 -5.10 8.69
CA ILE A 80 27.18 -5.86 8.33
C ILE A 80 27.58 -7.22 7.74
N HIS A 81 27.12 -8.29 8.37
CA HIS A 81 27.33 -9.64 7.86
C HIS A 81 26.78 -9.79 6.42
N PRO A 82 27.49 -10.46 5.48
CA PRO A 82 27.07 -10.55 4.07
C PRO A 82 25.64 -11.07 3.83
N LYS A 83 25.17 -12.00 4.69
CA LYS A 83 23.77 -12.47 4.65
C LYS A 83 22.76 -11.36 4.97
N SER A 84 23.10 -10.45 5.89
CA SER A 84 22.27 -9.30 6.27
C SER A 84 22.24 -8.28 5.12
N ILE A 85 23.37 -8.05 4.43
CA ILE A 85 23.43 -7.24 3.19
C ILE A 85 22.45 -7.78 2.13
N LEU A 86 22.44 -9.10 1.90
CA LEU A 86 21.52 -9.73 0.95
C LEU A 86 20.05 -9.50 1.34
N GLN A 87 19.73 -9.59 2.63
CA GLN A 87 18.37 -9.37 3.13
C GLN A 87 17.96 -7.89 3.06
N LEU A 88 18.87 -6.96 3.35
CA LEU A 88 18.66 -5.52 3.18
C LEU A 88 18.34 -5.16 1.72
N ASN A 89 19.13 -5.67 0.78
CA ASN A 89 18.90 -5.48 -0.66
C ASN A 89 17.56 -6.07 -1.11
N LYS A 90 17.19 -7.28 -0.67
CA LYS A 90 15.88 -7.87 -0.95
C LYS A 90 14.74 -7.01 -0.42
N GLY A 91 14.87 -6.50 0.81
CA GLY A 91 13.90 -5.60 1.41
C GLY A 91 13.74 -4.30 0.61
N LEU A 92 14.85 -3.70 0.20
CA LEU A 92 14.90 -2.49 -0.60
C LEU A 92 14.19 -2.68 -1.96
N ILE A 93 14.46 -3.79 -2.65
CA ILE A 93 13.79 -4.14 -3.92
C ILE A 93 12.29 -4.23 -3.69
N GLN A 94 11.85 -4.94 -2.64
CA GLN A 94 10.42 -5.11 -2.37
C GLN A 94 9.73 -3.78 -2.03
N ILE A 95 10.36 -2.91 -1.23
CA ILE A 95 9.83 -1.58 -0.93
C ILE A 95 9.66 -0.75 -2.20
N ASN A 96 10.68 -0.72 -3.07
CA ASN A 96 10.62 0.00 -4.34
C ASN A 96 9.52 -0.55 -5.26
N LEU A 97 9.37 -1.88 -5.34
CA LEU A 97 8.28 -2.51 -6.09
C LEU A 97 6.92 -2.06 -5.55
N THR A 98 6.71 -2.11 -4.24
CA THR A 98 5.46 -1.66 -3.60
C THR A 98 5.15 -0.20 -3.91
N LEU A 99 6.13 0.70 -3.76
CA LEU A 99 5.98 2.13 -4.08
C LEU A 99 5.60 2.34 -5.55
N ASN A 100 6.25 1.61 -6.47
CA ASN A 100 5.94 1.66 -7.90
C ASN A 100 4.52 1.16 -8.20
N TYR A 101 4.06 0.09 -7.54
CA TYR A 101 2.69 -0.39 -7.69
C TYR A 101 1.67 0.63 -7.18
N ILE A 102 1.90 1.21 -6.01
CA ILE A 102 1.05 2.28 -5.45
C ILE A 102 0.95 3.45 -6.43
N ALA A 103 2.08 3.92 -6.97
CA ALA A 103 2.10 5.02 -7.93
C ALA A 103 1.30 4.70 -9.20
N ARG A 104 1.43 3.48 -9.75
CA ARG A 104 0.67 3.02 -10.93
C ARG A 104 -0.84 2.96 -10.66
N ILE A 105 -1.25 2.47 -9.49
CA ILE A 105 -2.67 2.37 -9.12
C ILE A 105 -3.27 3.77 -8.98
N LYS A 106 -2.58 4.69 -8.28
CA LYS A 106 -3.02 6.07 -8.09
C LYS A 106 -3.17 6.81 -9.41
N LYS A 107 -2.17 6.74 -10.30
CA LYS A 107 -2.20 7.44 -11.60
C LYS A 107 -3.11 6.76 -12.63
N GLY A 108 -3.40 5.48 -12.47
CA GLY A 108 -4.17 4.68 -13.41
C GLY A 108 -5.59 4.40 -12.95
N ALA A 109 -5.74 3.32 -12.20
CA ALA A 109 -7.06 2.77 -11.88
C ALA A 109 -7.89 3.69 -10.97
N MET A 110 -7.27 4.38 -10.01
CA MET A 110 -7.99 5.32 -9.12
C MET A 110 -8.54 6.52 -9.88
N VAL A 111 -7.74 7.15 -10.74
CA VAL A 111 -8.20 8.26 -11.58
C VAL A 111 -9.35 7.82 -12.49
N ARG A 112 -9.23 6.66 -13.14
CA ARG A 112 -10.33 6.12 -13.97
C ARG A 112 -11.59 5.88 -13.15
N PHE A 113 -11.47 5.27 -11.97
CA PHE A 113 -12.62 5.04 -11.11
C PHE A 113 -13.31 6.36 -10.76
N VAL A 114 -12.58 7.36 -10.26
CA VAL A 114 -13.16 8.65 -9.87
C VAL A 114 -13.84 9.32 -11.07
N LYS A 115 -13.21 9.32 -12.25
CA LYS A 115 -13.78 9.90 -13.47
C LYS A 115 -15.10 9.22 -13.86
N GLU A 116 -15.09 7.89 -13.96
CA GLU A 116 -16.27 7.12 -14.40
C GLU A 116 -17.40 7.18 -13.37
N THR A 117 -17.08 7.17 -12.07
CA THR A 117 -18.07 7.29 -11.01
C THR A 117 -18.66 8.69 -10.92
N SER A 118 -17.87 9.75 -11.14
CA SER A 118 -18.39 11.12 -11.16
C SER A 118 -19.38 11.30 -12.31
N ALA A 119 -19.05 10.80 -13.50
CA ALA A 119 -19.97 10.83 -14.64
C ALA A 119 -21.32 10.12 -14.36
N LEU A 120 -21.31 9.02 -13.60
CA LEU A 120 -22.54 8.33 -13.18
C LEU A 120 -23.35 9.14 -12.16
N LEU A 121 -22.68 9.84 -11.25
CA LEU A 121 -23.32 10.73 -10.28
C LEU A 121 -23.96 11.93 -10.96
N ASP A 122 -23.30 12.52 -11.96
CA ASP A 122 -23.81 13.68 -12.70
C ASP A 122 -25.13 13.38 -13.41
N ILE A 123 -25.31 12.15 -13.89
CA ILE A 123 -26.55 11.69 -14.53
C ILE A 123 -27.55 11.05 -13.54
N GLY A 124 -27.24 11.05 -12.24
CA GLY A 124 -28.12 10.54 -11.19
C GLY A 124 -28.27 9.01 -11.15
N HIS A 125 -27.37 8.26 -11.77
CA HIS A 125 -27.45 6.79 -11.82
C HIS A 125 -26.73 6.13 -10.63
N HIS A 126 -27.44 5.24 -9.93
CA HIS A 126 -26.89 4.40 -8.85
C HIS A 126 -26.15 5.19 -7.76
N ILE A 127 -26.70 6.35 -7.39
CA ILE A 127 -26.06 7.35 -6.51
C ILE A 127 -25.50 6.73 -5.23
N ALA A 128 -26.32 5.97 -4.49
CA ALA A 128 -25.90 5.36 -3.22
C ALA A 128 -24.70 4.41 -3.40
N PHE A 129 -24.70 3.59 -4.45
CA PHE A 129 -23.59 2.66 -4.72
C PHE A 129 -22.32 3.42 -5.09
N CYS A 130 -22.44 4.46 -5.91
CA CYS A 130 -21.34 5.32 -6.32
C CYS A 130 -20.71 6.05 -5.11
N GLN A 131 -21.54 6.62 -4.23
CA GLN A 131 -21.09 7.30 -3.01
C GLN A 131 -20.39 6.34 -2.04
N VAL A 132 -20.96 5.16 -1.80
CA VAL A 132 -20.31 4.13 -0.95
C VAL A 132 -18.97 3.72 -1.54
N SER A 133 -18.91 3.47 -2.85
CA SER A 133 -17.67 3.06 -3.52
C SER A 133 -16.60 4.16 -3.47
N LEU A 134 -16.98 5.43 -3.63
CA LEU A 134 -16.08 6.58 -3.47
C LEU A 134 -15.59 6.73 -2.04
N GLY A 135 -16.47 6.57 -1.04
CA GLY A 135 -16.11 6.62 0.38
C GLY A 135 -15.05 5.58 0.73
N VAL A 136 -15.29 4.32 0.35
CA VAL A 136 -14.33 3.23 0.56
C VAL A 136 -13.00 3.50 -0.15
N LEU A 137 -13.03 3.99 -1.39
CA LEU A 137 -11.79 4.36 -2.08
C LEU A 137 -11.06 5.50 -1.39
N GLY A 138 -11.79 6.47 -0.82
CA GLY A 138 -11.25 7.58 -0.06
C GLY A 138 -10.46 7.09 1.16
N GLU A 139 -11.02 6.16 1.92
CA GLU A 139 -10.33 5.52 3.06
C GLU A 139 -9.06 4.79 2.62
N VAL A 140 -9.16 3.94 1.59
CA VAL A 140 -8.01 3.22 1.02
C VAL A 140 -6.90 4.19 0.59
N ASN A 141 -7.26 5.27 -0.10
CA ASN A 141 -6.30 6.28 -0.54
C ASN A 141 -5.67 7.04 0.65
N GLY A 142 -6.44 7.29 1.71
CA GLY A 142 -5.96 7.87 2.96
C GLY A 142 -4.88 7.01 3.61
N GLU A 143 -5.12 5.71 3.77
CA GLU A 143 -4.15 4.80 4.38
C GLU A 143 -2.91 4.58 3.48
N ILE A 144 -3.09 4.54 2.15
CA ILE A 144 -1.95 4.53 1.21
C ILE A 144 -1.08 5.79 1.38
N ASN A 145 -1.69 6.96 1.53
CA ASN A 145 -0.94 8.20 1.72
C ASN A 145 -0.16 8.22 3.04
N LYS A 146 -0.67 7.57 4.09
CA LYS A 146 0.06 7.37 5.36
C LYS A 146 1.19 6.35 5.20
N LEU A 147 1.01 5.30 4.41
CA LEU A 147 2.00 4.24 4.19
C LEU A 147 3.24 4.71 3.43
N ILE A 148 3.08 5.57 2.42
CA ILE A 148 4.17 6.02 1.53
C ILE A 148 5.34 6.64 2.32
N PRO A 149 5.14 7.60 3.24
CA PRO A 149 6.21 8.16 4.06
C PRO A 149 7.00 7.10 4.84
N PHE A 150 6.34 6.11 5.45
CA PHE A 150 7.03 5.03 6.16
C PHE A 150 7.90 4.20 5.23
N LEU A 151 7.39 3.83 4.06
CA LEU A 151 8.16 3.06 3.07
C LEU A 151 9.39 3.83 2.58
N ASN A 152 9.27 5.15 2.35
CA ASN A 152 10.41 5.98 1.99
C ASN A 152 11.41 6.11 3.13
N LEU A 153 10.95 6.31 4.36
CA LEU A 153 11.83 6.37 5.55
C LEU A 153 12.66 5.08 5.70
N TYR A 154 12.02 3.91 5.55
CA TYR A 154 12.72 2.63 5.63
C TYR A 154 13.67 2.42 4.47
N LYS A 155 13.28 2.81 3.25
CA LYS A 155 14.16 2.79 2.08
C LYS A 155 15.43 3.62 2.33
N ASP A 156 15.29 4.84 2.82
CA ASP A 156 16.41 5.75 3.07
C ASP A 156 17.30 5.23 4.20
N THR A 157 16.69 4.64 5.23
CA THR A 157 17.40 3.98 6.32
C THR A 157 18.26 2.84 5.81
N ILE A 158 17.68 1.90 5.04
CA ILE A 158 18.40 0.75 4.48
C ILE A 158 19.56 1.23 3.60
N ASN A 159 19.32 2.23 2.75
CA ASN A 159 20.37 2.79 1.89
C ASN A 159 21.52 3.39 2.71
N LYS A 160 21.23 4.16 3.78
CA LYS A 160 22.26 4.71 4.65
C LYS A 160 23.09 3.60 5.29
N SER A 161 22.45 2.56 5.81
CA SER A 161 23.16 1.42 6.42
C SER A 161 24.07 0.67 5.42
N LEU A 162 23.65 0.59 4.16
CA LEU A 162 24.44 -0.03 3.07
C LEU A 162 25.58 0.86 2.54
N LEU A 163 25.56 2.17 2.80
CA LEU A 163 26.60 3.12 2.34
C LEU A 163 27.68 3.38 3.39
N VAL A 164 27.37 3.16 4.67
CA VAL A 164 28.29 3.37 5.80
C VAL A 164 29.14 2.12 6.08
N ASN A 165 28.80 0.98 5.46
CA ASN A 165 29.60 -0.26 5.40
C ASN A 165 30.23 -0.41 4.02
#